data_AF-A0ABD3VSS7-F1
#
_entry.id   AF-A0ABD3VSS7-F1
#
_cell.length_a   1.000
_cell.length_b   1.000
_cell.length_c   1.000
_cell.angle_alpha   90.00
_cell.angle_beta   90.00
_cell.angle_gamma   90.00
#
_symmetry.space_group_name_H-M   'P 1'
#
loop_
_entity.id
_entity.type
_entity.pdbx_description
1 polymer ?
#
loop_
_entity_poly.entity_id
_entity_poly.type
_entity_poly.pdbx_seq_one_letter_code
_entity_poly.pdbx_strand_id
1 'polypeptide(L)'
;MKYEVFYIMFKRIVDPAFDIDAPVRKDDSVRDYQYYSYHAVQPNLRSRIELQVQDTSKYFLPCEAFIEVEGELVLATDTPAVPAPYPAGTQVGLVNNGIMALFESARYLIDGKEIESIERDVDVATTIIGLARYSDDYTRSAGSSMMFAKDSGNTAGGT
;
A
#
# COMPACT_ATOMS: atom_id res chain seq x y z
N MET A 1 54.42 19.98 59.22
CA MET A 1 53.87 19.02 58.24
C MET A 1 52.72 19.70 57.54
N LYS A 2 52.81 19.90 56.21
CA LYS A 2 51.72 20.51 55.42
C LYS A 2 50.92 19.37 54.78
N TYR A 3 49.60 19.42 54.91
CA TYR A 3 48.68 18.49 54.25
C TYR A 3 48.01 19.24 53.11
N GLU A 4 48.06 18.68 51.90
CA GLU A 4 47.28 19.16 50.76
C GLU A 4 46.07 18.26 50.58
N VAL A 5 44.87 18.87 50.59
CA VAL A 5 43.60 18.18 50.37
C VAL A 5 43.25 18.31 48.89
N PHE A 6 43.21 17.18 48.18
CA PHE A 6 42.83 17.13 46.77
C PHE A 6 41.32 16.91 46.65
N TYR A 7 40.62 17.88 46.05
CA TYR A 7 39.22 17.73 45.67
C TYR A 7 39.13 17.09 44.28
N ILE A 8 38.50 15.92 44.20
CA ILE A 8 38.16 15.27 42.93
C ILE A 8 36.76 15.76 42.52
N MET A 9 36.68 16.62 41.51
CA MET A 9 35.42 17.00 40.88
C MET A 9 35.09 16.03 39.74
N PHE A 10 34.01 15.27 39.89
CA PHE A 10 33.46 14.45 38.81
C PHE A 10 32.68 15.36 37.85
N LYS A 11 33.21 15.59 36.65
CA LYS A 11 32.46 16.25 35.57
C LYS A 11 31.48 15.23 35.00
N ARG A 12 30.18 15.41 35.24
CA ARG A 12 29.12 14.62 34.58
C ARG A 12 29.20 14.89 33.08
N ILE A 13 29.66 13.90 32.31
CA ILE A 13 29.59 13.93 30.85
C ILE A 13 28.21 13.41 30.50
N VAL A 14 27.31 14.31 30.13
CA VAL A 14 26.00 13.94 29.57
C VAL A 14 26.21 13.82 28.06
N ASP A 15 26.05 12.62 27.53
CA ASP A 15 26.00 12.42 26.09
C ASP A 15 24.64 12.96 25.60
N PRO A 16 24.61 13.95 24.70
CA PRO A 16 23.36 14.50 24.18
C PRO A 16 22.49 13.46 23.44
N ALA A 17 23.04 12.31 23.04
CA ALA A 17 22.27 11.20 22.47
C ALA A 17 21.52 10.36 23.53
N PHE A 18 21.86 10.48 24.81
CA PHE A 18 21.31 9.69 25.93
C PHE A 18 20.79 10.56 27.08
N ASP A 19 20.35 11.78 26.78
CA ASP A 19 19.71 12.65 27.77
C ASP A 19 18.24 12.25 27.96
N ILE A 20 17.98 11.46 28.99
CA ILE A 20 16.62 10.98 29.36
C ILE A 20 15.69 12.12 29.80
N ASP A 21 16.26 13.25 30.23
CA ASP A 21 15.53 14.44 30.69
C ASP A 21 15.28 15.43 29.54
N ALA A 22 15.78 15.15 28.32
CA ALA A 22 15.57 16.00 27.17
C ALA A 22 14.08 16.04 26.77
N PRO A 23 13.55 17.21 26.37
CA PRO A 23 12.19 17.31 25.89
C PRO A 23 12.02 16.43 24.64
N VAL A 24 10.91 15.69 24.59
CA VAL A 24 10.57 14.81 23.46
C VAL A 24 10.58 15.64 22.17
N ARG A 25 11.60 15.44 21.35
CA ARG A 25 11.62 15.98 19.98
C ARG A 25 10.67 15.16 19.15
N LYS A 26 9.44 15.66 18.96
CA LYS A 26 8.56 15.17 17.91
C LYS A 26 9.14 15.63 16.57
N ASP A 27 9.65 14.68 15.81
CA ASP A 27 10.04 14.90 14.43
C ASP A 27 8.82 14.67 13.53
N ASP A 28 8.18 15.76 13.11
CA ASP A 28 7.09 15.76 12.12
C ASP A 28 7.67 16.05 10.71
N SER A 29 8.80 15.42 10.36
CA SER A 29 9.55 15.71 9.12
C SER A 29 8.87 15.21 7.83
N VAL A 30 7.91 14.29 7.92
CA VAL A 30 7.10 13.87 6.77
C VAL A 30 5.97 14.87 6.56
N ARG A 31 6.25 15.91 5.76
CA ARG A 31 5.32 17.02 5.52
C ARG A 31 4.38 16.78 4.34
N ASP A 32 4.84 16.05 3.32
CA ASP A 32 4.09 15.79 2.09
C ASP A 32 4.35 14.39 1.54
N TYR A 33 3.30 13.77 1.02
CA TYR A 33 3.39 12.53 0.24
C TYR A 33 3.63 12.84 -1.23
N GLN A 34 4.49 12.06 -1.88
CA GLN A 34 4.75 12.15 -3.31
C GLN A 34 4.62 10.77 -3.94
N TYR A 35 3.90 10.70 -5.06
CA TYR A 35 3.82 9.48 -5.86
C TYR A 35 5.07 9.37 -6.73
N TYR A 36 5.70 8.19 -6.68
CA TYR A 36 6.82 7.82 -7.52
C TYR A 36 6.41 6.63 -8.38
N SER A 37 6.64 6.73 -9.69
CA SER A 37 6.42 5.63 -10.62
C SER A 37 7.67 4.74 -10.68
N TYR A 38 7.45 3.44 -10.55
CA TYR A 38 8.46 2.42 -10.73
C TYR A 38 8.04 1.53 -11.90
N HIS A 39 8.93 1.39 -12.87
CA HIS A 39 8.68 0.53 -14.01
C HIS A 39 9.04 -0.92 -13.70
N ALA A 40 8.25 -1.84 -14.24
CA ALA A 40 8.58 -3.25 -14.21
C ALA A 40 9.92 -3.52 -14.90
N VAL A 41 10.74 -4.39 -14.32
CA VAL A 41 12.07 -4.74 -14.84
C VAL A 41 11.99 -5.52 -16.16
N GLN A 42 10.81 -6.05 -16.54
CA GLN A 42 10.66 -7.00 -17.64
C GLN A 42 9.50 -6.63 -18.59
N PRO A 43 9.69 -6.75 -19.92
CA PRO A 43 8.67 -6.39 -20.91
C PRO A 43 7.67 -7.53 -21.22
N ASN A 44 7.84 -8.72 -20.65
CA ASN A 44 6.99 -9.87 -20.99
C ASN A 44 5.87 -10.07 -19.94
N LEU A 45 4.64 -9.76 -20.34
CA LEU A 45 3.42 -9.90 -19.52
C LEU A 45 3.14 -11.33 -19.04
N ARG A 46 3.75 -12.36 -19.63
CA ARG A 46 3.59 -13.77 -19.20
C ARG A 46 4.64 -14.21 -18.17
N SER A 47 5.54 -13.32 -17.79
CA SER A 47 6.61 -13.61 -16.84
C SER A 47 6.35 -12.92 -15.50
N ARG A 48 7.13 -13.30 -14.49
CA ARG A 48 7.06 -12.68 -13.17
C ARG A 48 7.39 -11.19 -13.28
N ILE A 49 6.40 -10.34 -13.00
CA ILE A 49 6.59 -8.90 -12.87
C ILE A 49 7.20 -8.62 -11.50
N GLU A 50 8.32 -7.91 -11.49
CA GLU A 50 9.02 -7.52 -10.26
C GLU A 50 9.22 -6.00 -10.25
N LEU A 51 8.75 -5.38 -9.16
CA LEU A 51 8.90 -3.96 -8.88
C LEU A 51 9.91 -3.83 -7.74
N GLN A 52 11.13 -3.42 -8.07
CA GLN A 52 12.18 -3.24 -7.08
C GLN A 52 12.27 -1.77 -6.68
N VAL A 53 11.98 -1.48 -5.40
CA VAL A 53 12.21 -0.17 -4.79
C VAL A 53 13.53 -0.25 -4.02
N GLN A 54 14.60 0.33 -4.55
CA GLN A 54 15.94 0.27 -3.95
C GLN A 54 16.32 1.55 -3.18
N ASP A 55 15.42 2.53 -3.08
CA ASP A 55 15.71 3.83 -2.48
C ASP A 55 15.64 3.76 -0.95
N THR A 56 16.81 3.71 -0.31
CA THR A 56 16.96 3.66 1.16
C THR A 56 16.77 5.01 1.84
N SER A 57 16.69 6.09 1.07
CA SER A 57 16.55 7.46 1.60
C SER A 57 15.09 7.89 1.80
N LYS A 58 14.13 7.07 1.36
CA LYS A 58 12.70 7.39 1.38
C LYS A 58 11.92 6.45 2.29
N TYR A 59 10.99 7.01 3.03
CA TYR A 59 9.94 6.25 3.69
C TYR A 59 8.84 5.92 2.68
N PHE A 60 8.47 4.65 2.59
CA PHE A 60 7.45 4.18 1.66
C PHE A 60 6.19 3.75 2.43
N LEU A 61 5.03 4.01 1.85
CA LEU A 61 3.73 3.63 2.39
C LEU A 61 3.05 2.63 1.45
N PRO A 62 3.35 1.32 1.55
CA PRO A 62 2.84 0.32 0.62
C PRO A 62 1.31 0.23 0.57
N CYS A 63 0.63 0.55 1.67
CA CYS A 63 -0.82 0.44 1.75
C CYS A 63 -1.58 1.47 0.90
N GLU A 64 -0.91 2.52 0.42
CA GLU A 64 -1.44 3.51 -0.53
C GLU A 64 -0.82 3.38 -1.93
N ALA A 65 0.01 2.36 -2.16
CA ALA A 65 0.55 2.08 -3.46
C ALA A 65 -0.51 1.45 -4.38
N PHE A 66 -0.42 1.74 -5.67
CA PHE A 66 -1.26 1.17 -6.70
C PHE A 66 -0.41 0.69 -7.88
N ILE A 67 -0.96 -0.26 -8.64
CA ILE A 67 -0.36 -0.76 -9.88
C ILE A 67 -1.15 -0.14 -11.03
N GLU A 68 -0.44 0.53 -11.93
CA GLU A 68 -0.98 1.01 -13.19
C GLU A 68 -0.83 -0.06 -14.27
N VAL A 69 -1.93 -0.38 -14.95
CA VAL A 69 -1.96 -1.39 -16.02
C VAL A 69 -2.54 -0.75 -17.27
N GLU A 70 -1.74 -0.70 -18.33
CA GLU A 70 -2.13 -0.19 -19.64
C GLU A 70 -2.24 -1.35 -20.65
N GLY A 71 -3.27 -1.31 -21.49
CA GLY A 71 -3.48 -2.32 -22.52
C GLY A 71 -4.66 -2.02 -23.44
N GLU A 72 -4.73 -2.74 -24.55
CA GLU A 72 -5.84 -2.65 -25.52
C GLU A 72 -6.83 -3.80 -25.31
N LEU A 73 -8.13 -3.46 -25.20
CA LEU A 73 -9.21 -4.44 -25.13
C LEU A 73 -9.58 -4.90 -26.54
N VAL A 74 -9.37 -6.18 -26.83
CA VAL A 74 -9.68 -6.80 -28.12
C VAL A 74 -10.79 -7.84 -27.97
N LEU A 75 -11.67 -7.94 -28.98
CA LEU A 75 -12.71 -8.95 -29.00
C LEU A 75 -12.08 -10.34 -29.21
N ALA A 76 -12.41 -11.28 -28.33
CA ALA A 76 -12.06 -12.68 -28.51
C ALA A 76 -12.85 -13.25 -29.70
N THR A 77 -12.16 -13.57 -30.79
CA THR A 77 -12.73 -14.24 -31.96
C THR A 77 -12.31 -15.71 -31.97
N ASP A 78 -13.19 -16.60 -32.44
CA ASP A 78 -12.90 -18.03 -32.59
C ASP A 78 -11.78 -18.31 -33.61
N THR A 79 -11.32 -17.28 -34.33
CA THR A 79 -10.23 -17.36 -35.30
C THR A 79 -9.01 -16.61 -34.76
N PRO A 80 -7.98 -17.30 -34.23
CA PRO A 80 -6.93 -16.71 -33.38
C PRO A 80 -5.93 -15.78 -34.09
N ALA A 81 -6.14 -15.41 -35.35
CA ALA A 81 -5.13 -14.73 -36.16
C ALA A 81 -5.33 -13.21 -36.30
N VAL A 82 -6.53 -12.67 -36.01
CA VAL A 82 -6.80 -11.23 -36.16
C VAL A 82 -7.58 -10.72 -34.94
N PRO A 83 -6.98 -9.90 -34.07
CA PRO A 83 -7.72 -9.22 -33.02
C PRO A 83 -8.71 -8.26 -33.67
N ALA A 84 -10.00 -8.46 -33.40
CA ALA A 84 -11.05 -7.57 -33.88
C ALA A 84 -11.32 -6.50 -32.81
N PRO A 85 -11.41 -5.21 -33.19
CA PRO A 85 -11.85 -4.18 -32.25
C PRO A 85 -13.33 -4.39 -31.90
N TYR A 86 -13.74 -3.91 -30.74
CA TYR A 86 -15.15 -3.88 -30.37
C TYR A 86 -15.93 -2.96 -31.34
N PRO A 87 -17.17 -3.34 -31.72
CA PRO A 87 -18.03 -2.47 -32.52
C PRO A 87 -18.27 -1.11 -31.85
N ALA A 88 -18.36 -0.05 -32.65
CA ALA A 88 -18.64 1.30 -32.15
C ALA A 88 -19.92 1.33 -31.29
N GLY A 89 -19.84 1.94 -30.11
CA GLY A 89 -20.97 2.02 -29.16
C GLY A 89 -21.12 0.81 -28.24
N THR A 90 -20.25 -0.19 -28.35
CA THR A 90 -20.24 -1.32 -27.40
C THR A 90 -19.71 -0.86 -26.04
N GLN A 91 -20.49 -1.06 -24.99
CA GLN A 91 -20.04 -0.84 -23.62
C GLN A 91 -19.35 -2.11 -23.10
N VAL A 92 -18.08 -1.97 -22.73
CA VAL A 92 -17.28 -3.05 -22.14
C VAL A 92 -16.93 -2.63 -20.72
N GLY A 93 -17.19 -3.52 -19.76
CA GLY A 93 -16.87 -3.31 -18.36
C GLY A 93 -16.06 -4.49 -17.83
N LEU A 94 -15.08 -4.18 -16.99
CA LEU A 94 -14.36 -5.19 -16.21
C LEU A 94 -15.14 -5.39 -14.90
N VAL A 95 -15.53 -6.65 -14.63
CA VAL A 95 -16.27 -7.03 -13.43
C VAL A 95 -15.35 -7.76 -12.45
N ASN A 96 -15.70 -7.77 -11.16
CA ASN A 96 -14.99 -8.52 -10.10
C ASN A 96 -13.48 -8.34 -10.12
N ASN A 97 -13.03 -7.09 -10.21
CA ASN A 97 -11.61 -6.75 -10.29
C ASN A 97 -10.86 -7.51 -11.40
N GLY A 98 -11.46 -7.63 -12.59
CA GLY A 98 -10.97 -8.46 -13.69
C GLY A 98 -9.55 -8.18 -14.18
N ILE A 99 -8.95 -7.02 -13.86
CA ILE A 99 -7.52 -6.77 -14.10
C ILE A 99 -6.66 -7.66 -13.21
N MET A 100 -7.06 -7.86 -11.95
CA MET A 100 -6.31 -8.69 -11.01
C MET A 100 -6.34 -10.18 -11.36
N ALA A 101 -7.32 -10.62 -12.15
CA ALA A 101 -7.37 -11.98 -12.71
C ALA A 101 -6.24 -12.28 -13.70
N LEU A 102 -5.49 -11.25 -14.15
CA LEU A 102 -4.28 -11.44 -14.95
C LEU A 102 -3.11 -12.00 -14.11
N PHE A 103 -3.20 -11.92 -12.78
CA PHE A 103 -2.13 -12.34 -11.86
C PHE A 103 -2.50 -13.62 -11.12
N GLU A 104 -1.65 -14.65 -11.23
CA GLU A 104 -1.85 -15.90 -10.48
C GLU A 104 -1.39 -15.79 -9.02
N SER A 105 -0.36 -14.98 -8.75
CA SER A 105 0.18 -14.81 -7.40
C SER A 105 0.73 -13.40 -7.20
N ALA A 106 0.66 -12.93 -5.96
CA ALA A 106 1.22 -11.66 -5.53
C ALA A 106 2.07 -11.88 -4.27
N ARG A 107 3.24 -11.25 -4.20
CA ARG A 107 4.16 -11.37 -3.06
C ARG A 107 4.75 -10.01 -2.71
N TYR A 108 4.76 -9.71 -1.42
CA TYR A 108 5.44 -8.55 -0.88
C TYR A 108 6.67 -9.03 -0.10
N LEU A 109 7.84 -8.54 -0.51
CA LEU A 109 9.12 -8.89 0.07
C LEU A 109 9.81 -7.63 0.61
N ILE A 110 10.42 -7.74 1.79
CA ILE A 110 11.33 -6.74 2.34
C ILE A 110 12.69 -7.40 2.50
N ASP A 111 13.72 -6.83 1.88
CA ASP A 111 15.10 -7.36 1.93
C ASP A 111 15.20 -8.85 1.55
N GLY A 112 14.46 -9.24 0.50
CA GLY A 112 14.39 -10.63 0.02
C GLY A 112 13.59 -11.59 0.91
N LYS A 113 13.11 -11.14 2.07
CA LYS A 113 12.23 -11.92 2.95
C LYS A 113 10.77 -11.65 2.63
N GLU A 114 10.01 -12.71 2.42
CA GLU A 114 8.57 -12.63 2.23
C GLU A 114 7.88 -12.17 3.51
N ILE A 115 7.05 -11.13 3.38
CA ILE A 115 6.23 -10.59 4.47
C ILE A 115 4.78 -11.04 4.29
N GLU A 116 4.30 -10.99 3.05
CA GLU A 116 2.93 -11.36 2.69
C GLU A 116 2.94 -12.00 1.30
N SER A 117 2.13 -13.04 1.16
CA SER A 117 1.91 -13.73 -0.10
C SER A 117 0.44 -14.11 -0.25
N ILE A 118 -0.02 -13.99 -1.50
CA ILE A 118 -1.30 -14.50 -1.95
C ILE A 118 -0.96 -15.52 -3.04
N GLU A 119 -1.13 -16.79 -2.70
CA GLU A 119 -0.90 -17.90 -3.60
C GLU A 119 -2.22 -18.39 -4.17
N ARG A 120 -2.38 -18.24 -5.49
CA ARG A 120 -3.61 -18.55 -6.23
C ARG A 120 -4.77 -17.63 -5.82
N ASP A 121 -5.63 -17.29 -6.78
CA ASP A 121 -6.86 -16.49 -6.56
C ASP A 121 -6.63 -15.03 -6.09
N VAL A 122 -5.66 -14.33 -6.71
CA VAL A 122 -5.40 -12.89 -6.47
C VAL A 122 -6.64 -12.03 -6.75
N ASP A 123 -7.40 -12.37 -7.78
CA ASP A 123 -8.66 -11.72 -8.16
C ASP A 123 -9.70 -11.80 -7.04
N VAL A 124 -9.87 -12.97 -6.44
CA VAL A 124 -10.83 -13.18 -5.34
C VAL A 124 -10.39 -12.41 -4.10
N ALA A 125 -9.12 -12.55 -3.70
CA ALA A 125 -8.58 -11.88 -2.52
C ALA A 125 -8.71 -10.34 -2.63
N THR A 126 -8.33 -9.77 -3.77
CA THR A 126 -8.43 -8.33 -4.00
C THR A 126 -9.87 -7.85 -4.13
N THR A 127 -10.78 -8.66 -4.69
CA THR A 127 -12.22 -8.35 -4.70
C THR A 127 -12.79 -8.30 -3.29
N ILE A 128 -12.45 -9.27 -2.42
CA ILE A 128 -12.88 -9.28 -1.01
C ILE A 128 -12.36 -8.04 -0.29
N ILE A 129 -11.08 -7.69 -0.48
CA ILE A 129 -10.49 -6.47 0.10
C ILE A 129 -11.21 -5.23 -0.41
N GLY A 130 -11.49 -5.16 -1.72
CA GLY A 130 -12.21 -4.05 -2.32
C GLY A 130 -13.60 -3.86 -1.73
N LEU A 131 -14.35 -4.96 -1.58
CA LEU A 131 -15.66 -4.95 -0.93
C LEU A 131 -15.57 -4.55 0.54
N ALA A 132 -14.60 -5.07 1.29
CA ALA A 132 -14.44 -4.74 2.71
C ALA A 132 -14.01 -3.28 2.95
N ARG A 133 -13.20 -2.71 2.06
CA ARG A 133 -12.67 -1.33 2.19
C ARG A 133 -13.58 -0.25 1.61
N TYR A 134 -14.25 -0.53 0.49
CA TYR A 134 -14.94 0.49 -0.30
C TYR A 134 -16.45 0.26 -0.47
N SER A 135 -17.01 -0.86 -0.02
CA SER A 135 -18.45 -1.08 -0.12
C SER A 135 -19.18 -0.33 1.00
N ASP A 136 -19.96 0.69 0.60
CA ASP A 136 -20.92 1.36 1.49
C ASP A 136 -21.91 0.37 2.11
N ASP A 137 -22.27 -0.69 1.38
CA ASP A 137 -23.18 -1.74 1.87
C ASP A 137 -22.50 -2.64 2.90
N TYR A 138 -21.18 -2.84 2.85
CA TYR A 138 -20.46 -3.55 3.92
C TYR A 138 -20.41 -2.72 5.20
N THR A 139 -20.14 -1.40 5.09
CA THR A 139 -20.20 -0.43 6.20
C THR A 139 -21.60 -0.29 6.80
N ARG A 140 -22.66 -0.52 5.99
CA ARG A 140 -24.07 -0.52 6.42
C ARG A 140 -24.63 -1.91 6.74
N SER A 141 -23.87 -2.98 6.52
CA SER A 141 -24.37 -4.36 6.68
C SER A 141 -24.53 -4.69 8.17
N ALA A 142 -25.64 -5.35 8.49
CA ALA A 142 -26.03 -5.73 9.86
C ALA A 142 -25.04 -6.66 10.59
N GLY A 143 -23.98 -7.14 9.89
CA GLY A 143 -22.89 -7.92 10.48
C GLY A 143 -21.87 -7.09 11.26
N SER A 144 -21.87 -5.76 11.08
CA SER A 144 -21.17 -4.82 11.97
C SER A 144 -22.06 -4.54 13.18
N SER A 145 -22.00 -5.42 14.19
CA SER A 145 -22.74 -5.28 15.45
C SER A 145 -22.28 -4.12 16.34
N MET A 146 -21.47 -3.20 15.81
CA MET A 146 -21.00 -2.01 16.51
C MET A 146 -21.52 -0.81 15.72
N MET A 147 -22.58 -0.18 16.23
CA MET A 147 -23.37 0.93 15.66
C MET A 147 -22.58 2.20 15.29
N PHE A 148 -21.54 2.07 14.48
CA PHE A 148 -20.72 3.16 13.97
C PHE A 148 -20.83 3.16 12.44
N ALA A 149 -22.01 3.48 11.94
CA ALA A 149 -22.13 3.90 10.55
C ALA A 149 -21.43 5.26 10.40
N LYS A 150 -20.60 5.42 9.38
CA LYS A 150 -19.96 6.70 9.06
C LYS A 150 -21.06 7.70 8.66
N ASP A 151 -21.20 8.78 9.42
CA ASP A 151 -22.06 9.91 9.03
C ASP A 151 -21.41 10.63 7.83
N SER A 152 -22.00 10.48 6.66
CA SER A 152 -21.53 11.09 5.41
C SER A 152 -22.45 12.22 4.93
N GLY A 153 -23.43 12.61 5.75
CA GLY A 153 -24.40 13.65 5.41
C GLY A 153 -24.15 14.94 6.21
N ASN A 154 -24.53 16.08 5.63
CA ASN A 154 -24.62 17.35 6.37
C ASN A 154 -25.95 17.46 7.16
N THR A 155 -26.66 16.34 7.32
CA THR A 155 -28.00 16.24 7.91
C THR A 155 -28.10 14.91 8.64
N ALA A 156 -28.48 14.97 9.93
CA ALA A 156 -28.68 13.78 10.75
C ALA A 156 -29.84 12.94 10.20
N GLY A 157 -29.52 11.83 9.53
CA GLY A 157 -30.49 10.88 8.99
C GLY A 157 -30.94 9.89 10.06
N GLY A 158 -32.00 10.22 10.79
CA GLY A 158 -32.72 9.30 11.66
C GLY A 158 -34.09 8.96 11.10
N THR A 159 -34.31 7.68 10.79
CA THR A 159 -35.59 6.96 10.89
C THR A 159 -35.29 5.49 11.06
#